data_AF-A0A0H3M3V9-F1
#
_entry.id   AF-A0A0H3M3V9-F1
#
_cell.length_a   1.000
_cell.length_b   1.000
_cell.length_c   1.000
_cell.angle_alpha   90.00
_cell.angle_beta   90.00
_cell.angle_gamma   90.00
#
_symmetry.space_group_name_H-M   'P 1'
#
loop_
_entity.id
_entity.type
_entity.pdbx_description
1 polymer ?
#
loop_
_entity_poly.entity_id
_entity_poly.type
_entity_poly.pdbx_seq_one_letter_code
_entity_poly.pdbx_strand_id
1 'polypeptide(L)'
;MFIQSLLFFILGVAATSWLLILLSPLIWRRALHFAHKVVSAQIPLSLNEIQANYDFLCAQHAVELAQNEQKYESLQKKYAQQKIQLSQVIEQLYQLHFPTQDTSYSSHEKETIAIKNENSALTKNTFLMEIKTMREKIAYYQQLLQEIQIDNDATCHHKLLDKLREETKELAATLAAQIALQEREDSPINTLIQNSKSKDDLASRIRKKITSKKTHPLHELSFKND
;
A
#
# COMPACT_ATOMS: atom_id res chain seq x y z
N MET A 1 -75.57 -2.23 -20.95
CA MET A 1 -74.44 -3.16 -21.18
C MET A 1 -73.16 -2.72 -20.44
N PHE A 2 -72.74 -1.45 -20.53
CA PHE A 2 -71.51 -0.96 -19.86
C PHE A 2 -71.46 -1.11 -18.32
N ILE A 3 -72.55 -0.83 -17.61
CA ILE A 3 -72.61 -0.95 -16.14
C ILE A 3 -72.34 -2.39 -15.68
N GLN A 4 -72.87 -3.38 -16.40
CA GLN A 4 -72.67 -4.78 -16.08
C GLN A 4 -71.19 -5.19 -16.24
N SER A 5 -70.56 -4.78 -17.35
CA SER A 5 -69.12 -5.01 -17.57
C SER A 5 -68.25 -4.33 -16.51
N LEU A 6 -68.62 -3.12 -16.08
CA LEU A 6 -67.90 -2.39 -15.03
C LEU A 6 -68.00 -3.10 -13.66
N LEU A 7 -69.17 -3.63 -13.30
CA LEU A 7 -69.37 -4.42 -12.08
C LEU A 7 -68.50 -5.69 -12.05
N PHE A 8 -68.47 -6.46 -13.14
CA PHE A 8 -67.62 -7.65 -13.24
C PHE A 8 -66.13 -7.30 -13.21
N PHE A 9 -65.73 -6.16 -13.78
CA PHE A 9 -64.35 -5.70 -13.73
C PHE A 9 -63.90 -5.38 -12.30
N ILE A 10 -64.69 -4.61 -11.55
CA ILE A 10 -64.39 -4.27 -10.15
C ILE A 10 -64.36 -5.55 -9.30
N LEU A 11 -65.30 -6.46 -9.53
CA LEU A 11 -65.36 -7.74 -8.81
C LEU A 11 -64.13 -8.62 -9.10
N GLY A 12 -63.65 -8.65 -10.35
CA GLY A 12 -62.43 -9.36 -10.74
C GLY A 12 -61.17 -8.78 -10.10
N VAL A 13 -61.04 -7.45 -10.07
CA VAL A 13 -59.91 -6.76 -9.40
C VAL A 13 -59.94 -7.02 -7.90
N ALA A 14 -61.12 -6.92 -7.27
CA ALA A 14 -61.28 -7.21 -5.84
C ALA A 14 -60.94 -8.66 -5.51
N ALA A 15 -61.43 -9.62 -6.30
CA ALA A 15 -61.15 -11.04 -6.10
C ALA A 15 -59.66 -11.38 -6.29
N THR A 16 -59.02 -10.80 -7.31
CA THR A 16 -57.59 -11.04 -7.58
C THR A 16 -56.72 -10.43 -6.50
N SER A 17 -57.03 -9.21 -6.05
CA SER A 17 -56.33 -8.56 -4.94
C SER A 17 -56.45 -9.38 -3.65
N TRP A 18 -57.65 -9.89 -3.35
CA TRP A 18 -57.89 -10.78 -2.22
C TRP A 18 -57.05 -12.07 -2.31
N LEU A 19 -57.03 -12.71 -3.48
CA LEU A 19 -56.22 -13.91 -3.71
C LEU A 19 -54.73 -13.62 -3.54
N LEU A 20 -54.25 -12.48 -4.05
CA LEU A 20 -52.85 -12.09 -3.97
C LEU A 20 -52.39 -11.87 -2.52
N ILE A 21 -53.22 -11.22 -1.70
CA ILE A 21 -52.99 -11.07 -0.26
C ILE A 21 -52.88 -12.43 0.42
N LEU A 22 -53.73 -13.38 0.03
CA LEU A 22 -53.81 -14.70 0.65
C LEU A 22 -52.64 -15.61 0.22
N LEU A 23 -52.20 -15.50 -1.03
CA LEU A 23 -51.08 -16.26 -1.59
C LEU A 23 -49.71 -15.69 -1.19
N SER A 24 -49.61 -14.38 -0.94
CA SER A 24 -48.37 -13.68 -0.55
C SER A 24 -47.58 -14.40 0.57
N PRO A 25 -48.17 -14.71 1.74
CA PRO A 25 -47.45 -15.40 2.82
C PRO A 25 -47.07 -16.85 2.44
N LEU A 26 -47.81 -17.49 1.54
CA LEU A 26 -47.57 -18.87 1.13
C LEU A 26 -46.33 -18.98 0.24
N ILE A 27 -46.17 -18.03 -0.68
CA ILE A 27 -45.03 -17.95 -1.59
C ILE A 27 -43.78 -17.52 -0.82
N TRP A 28 -43.93 -16.58 0.13
CA TRP A 28 -42.84 -16.12 0.99
C TRP A 28 -42.28 -17.24 1.89
N ARG A 29 -43.15 -18.06 2.50
CA ARG A 29 -42.69 -19.21 3.31
C ARG A 29 -41.90 -20.23 2.50
N ARG A 30 -42.31 -20.48 1.25
CA ARG A 30 -41.62 -21.43 0.37
C ARG A 30 -40.27 -20.88 -0.11
N ALA A 31 -40.20 -19.60 -0.46
CA ALA A 31 -38.95 -18.93 -0.84
C ALA A 31 -37.95 -18.86 0.33
N LEU A 32 -38.43 -18.51 1.53
CA LEU A 32 -37.60 -18.46 2.73
C LEU A 32 -37.03 -19.82 3.12
N HIS A 33 -37.77 -20.91 2.95
CA HIS A 33 -37.28 -22.25 3.24
C HIS A 33 -36.10 -22.65 2.33
N PHE A 34 -36.14 -22.28 1.05
CA PHE A 34 -35.02 -22.50 0.14
C PHE A 34 -33.81 -21.62 0.47
N ALA A 35 -34.04 -20.34 0.83
CA ALA A 35 -32.97 -19.46 1.28
C ALA A 35 -32.32 -19.97 2.56
N HIS A 36 -33.11 -20.45 3.53
CA HIS A 36 -32.60 -20.97 4.79
C HIS A 36 -31.73 -22.23 4.58
N LYS A 37 -32.09 -23.12 3.66
CA LYS A 37 -31.27 -24.32 3.37
C LYS A 37 -29.91 -23.96 2.76
N VAL A 38 -29.86 -22.94 1.90
CA VAL A 38 -28.63 -22.48 1.24
C VAL A 38 -27.75 -21.66 2.19
N VAL A 39 -28.37 -20.88 3.07
CA VAL A 39 -27.66 -20.06 4.07
C VAL A 39 -27.15 -20.94 5.22
N SER A 40 -27.94 -21.91 5.70
CA SER A 40 -27.50 -22.88 6.72
C SER A 40 -26.38 -23.82 6.25
N ALA A 41 -26.19 -24.01 4.94
CA ALA A 41 -25.06 -24.76 4.41
C ALA A 41 -23.77 -23.93 4.30
N GLN A 42 -23.88 -22.60 4.37
CA GLN A 42 -22.75 -21.66 4.23
C GLN A 42 -22.34 -21.02 5.55
N ILE A 43 -23.19 -21.08 6.57
CA ILE A 43 -22.85 -20.65 7.93
C ILE A 43 -22.21 -21.84 8.65
N PRO A 44 -20.96 -21.74 9.16
CA PRO A 44 -20.35 -22.79 9.96
C PRO A 44 -21.10 -22.91 11.27
N LEU A 45 -22.04 -23.86 11.37
CA LEU A 45 -22.88 -24.07 12.55
C LEU A 45 -22.23 -25.04 13.57
N SER A 46 -21.04 -25.57 13.29
CA SER A 46 -20.31 -26.47 14.18
C SER A 46 -19.06 -25.79 14.77
N LEU A 47 -18.95 -25.78 16.10
CA LEU A 47 -17.77 -25.27 16.82
C LEU A 47 -16.46 -25.92 16.34
N ASN A 48 -16.52 -27.20 15.96
CA ASN A 48 -15.35 -27.95 15.49
C ASN A 48 -14.86 -27.46 14.11
N GLU A 49 -15.77 -27.03 13.23
CA GLU A 49 -15.41 -26.47 11.92
C GLU A 49 -14.83 -25.06 12.05
N ILE A 50 -15.35 -24.26 13.00
CA ILE A 50 -14.79 -22.95 13.33
C ILE A 50 -13.36 -23.09 13.86
N GLN A 51 -13.14 -24.05 14.77
CA GLN A 51 -11.82 -24.33 15.30
C GLN A 51 -10.86 -24.85 14.22
N ALA A 52 -11.32 -25.74 13.34
CA ALA A 52 -10.50 -26.23 12.23
C ALA A 52 -10.10 -25.11 11.25
N ASN A 53 -11.02 -24.19 10.95
CA ASN A 53 -10.70 -23.02 10.12
C ASN A 53 -9.71 -22.09 10.83
N TYR A 54 -9.86 -21.88 12.14
CA TYR A 54 -8.92 -21.09 12.93
C TYR A 54 -7.52 -21.73 12.92
N ASP A 55 -7.42 -23.03 13.16
CA ASP A 55 -6.18 -23.78 13.13
C ASP A 55 -5.53 -23.73 11.73
N PHE A 56 -6.34 -23.82 10.66
CA PHE A 56 -5.89 -23.64 9.29
C PHE A 56 -5.31 -22.24 9.03
N LEU A 57 -5.99 -21.18 9.49
CA LEU A 57 -5.50 -19.80 9.37
C LEU A 57 -4.18 -19.62 10.14
N CYS A 58 -4.08 -20.15 11.36
CA CYS A 58 -2.85 -20.13 12.14
C CYS A 58 -1.70 -20.85 11.42
N ALA A 59 -1.97 -22.02 10.84
CA ALA A 59 -0.98 -22.77 10.08
C ALA A 59 -0.53 -22.01 8.82
N GLN A 60 -1.47 -21.43 8.07
CA GLN A 60 -1.16 -20.62 6.90
C GLN A 60 -0.25 -19.44 7.25
N HIS A 61 -0.60 -18.70 8.31
CA HIS A 61 0.19 -17.55 8.75
C HIS A 61 1.60 -17.95 9.21
N ALA A 62 1.73 -19.08 9.92
CA ALA A 62 3.03 -19.61 10.34
C ALA A 62 3.91 -19.98 9.13
N VAL A 63 3.33 -20.59 8.09
CA VAL A 63 4.04 -20.92 6.85
C VAL A 63 4.46 -19.67 6.10
N GLU A 64 3.58 -18.68 5.95
CA GLU A 64 3.90 -17.41 5.28
C GLU A 64 5.03 -16.66 6.00
N LEU A 65 5.01 -16.65 7.34
CA LEU A 65 6.08 -16.06 8.15
C LEU A 65 7.41 -16.76 7.92
N ALA A 66 7.44 -18.09 8.01
CA ALA A 66 8.65 -18.89 7.79
C ALA A 66 9.23 -18.71 6.38
N GLN A 67 8.37 -18.66 5.36
CA GLN A 67 8.81 -18.40 3.98
C GLN A 67 9.42 -17.01 3.81
N ASN A 68 8.83 -15.99 4.44
CA ASN A 68 9.36 -14.63 4.39
C ASN A 68 10.69 -14.49 5.12
N GLU A 69 10.82 -15.12 6.29
CA GLU A 69 12.07 -15.16 7.06
C GLU A 69 13.19 -15.84 6.25
N GLN A 70 12.90 -16.98 5.62
CA GLN A 70 13.87 -17.66 4.74
C GLN A 70 14.31 -16.79 3.56
N LYS A 71 13.38 -16.07 2.93
CA LYS A 71 13.70 -15.12 1.85
C LYS A 71 14.63 -14.02 2.35
N TYR A 72 14.34 -13.45 3.53
CA TYR A 72 15.15 -12.41 4.14
C TYR A 72 16.57 -12.90 4.45
N GLU A 73 16.70 -14.06 5.09
CA GLU A 73 17.98 -14.72 5.38
C GLU A 73 18.80 -14.96 4.10
N SER A 74 18.16 -15.42 3.02
CA SER A 74 18.83 -15.64 1.73
C SER A 74 19.36 -14.34 1.11
N LEU A 75 18.60 -13.24 1.22
CA LEU A 75 19.00 -11.92 0.76
C LEU A 75 20.14 -11.36 1.60
N GLN A 76 20.07 -11.52 2.93
CA GLN A 76 21.10 -11.08 3.85
C GLN A 76 22.43 -11.81 3.60
N LYS A 77 22.40 -13.13 3.35
CA LYS A 77 23.59 -13.90 2.98
C LYS A 77 24.21 -13.43 1.67
N LYS A 78 23.39 -13.20 0.64
CA LYS A 78 23.86 -12.63 -0.65
C LYS A 78 24.49 -11.27 -0.46
N TYR A 79 23.88 -10.40 0.34
CA TYR A 79 24.40 -9.06 0.64
C TYR A 79 25.72 -9.12 1.41
N ALA A 80 25.83 -9.99 2.43
CA ALA A 80 27.07 -10.22 3.16
C ALA A 80 28.18 -10.72 2.22
N GLN A 81 27.88 -11.65 1.32
CA GLN A 81 28.83 -12.15 0.33
C GLN A 81 29.29 -11.05 -0.63
N GLN A 82 28.37 -10.22 -1.13
CA GLN A 82 28.73 -9.07 -1.97
C GLN A 82 29.61 -8.06 -1.23
N LYS A 83 29.32 -7.80 0.06
CA LYS A 83 30.13 -6.92 0.89
C LYS A 83 31.54 -7.47 1.09
N ILE A 84 31.68 -8.78 1.31
CA ILE A 84 32.99 -9.44 1.43
C ILE A 84 33.75 -9.33 0.09
N GLN A 85 33.10 -9.60 -1.04
CA GLN A 85 33.71 -9.47 -2.36
C GLN A 85 34.17 -8.04 -2.65
N LEU A 86 33.35 -7.03 -2.30
CA LEU A 86 33.74 -5.63 -2.41
C LEU A 86 34.94 -5.32 -1.51
N SER A 87 34.95 -5.79 -0.26
CA SER A 87 36.09 -5.61 0.65
C SER A 87 37.36 -6.21 0.06
N GLN A 88 37.30 -7.41 -0.50
CA GLN A 88 38.43 -8.08 -1.15
C GLN A 88 38.92 -7.32 -2.38
N VAL A 89 38.01 -6.85 -3.25
CA VAL A 89 38.38 -6.03 -4.42
C VAL A 89 38.99 -4.70 -3.97
N ILE A 90 38.46 -4.07 -2.94
CA ILE A 90 39.01 -2.84 -2.36
C ILE A 90 40.42 -3.10 -1.81
N GLU A 91 40.64 -4.18 -1.08
CA GLU A 91 41.97 -4.59 -0.58
C GLU A 91 42.95 -4.85 -1.73
N GLN A 92 42.51 -5.52 -2.80
CA GLN A 92 43.33 -5.74 -4.00
C GLN A 92 43.67 -4.42 -4.70
N LEU A 93 42.72 -3.49 -4.81
CA LEU A 93 42.97 -2.14 -5.33
C LEU A 93 43.98 -1.36 -4.47
N TYR A 94 43.87 -1.46 -3.14
CA TYR A 94 44.84 -0.86 -2.23
C TYR A 94 46.24 -1.48 -2.39
N GLN A 95 46.35 -2.80 -2.53
CA GLN A 95 47.63 -3.49 -2.74
C GLN A 95 48.25 -3.15 -4.11
N LEU A 96 47.43 -3.01 -5.15
CA LEU A 96 47.92 -2.65 -6.49
C LEU A 96 48.38 -1.17 -6.57
N HIS A 97 47.78 -0.29 -5.76
CA HIS A 97 48.12 1.13 -5.71
C HIS A 97 49.33 1.45 -4.80
N PHE A 98 49.78 0.54 -3.94
CA PHE A 98 50.90 0.77 -3.02
C PHE A 98 51.85 -0.43 -2.92
N PRO A 99 52.94 -0.50 -3.72
CA PRO A 99 54.04 -1.40 -3.43
C PRO A 99 54.97 -0.74 -2.40
N THR A 100 54.94 -1.25 -1.18
CA THR A 100 55.96 -1.16 -0.13
C THR A 100 56.51 0.23 0.24
N GLN A 101 56.08 0.76 1.38
CA GLN A 101 57.01 1.40 2.31
C GLN A 101 56.50 1.29 3.75
N ASP A 102 57.34 0.71 4.60
CA ASP A 102 57.10 0.43 6.01
C ASP A 102 57.15 1.69 6.88
N THR A 103 56.35 1.65 7.95
CA THR A 103 56.55 2.29 9.27
C THR A 103 56.51 3.83 9.41
N SER A 104 55.40 4.28 10.04
CA SER A 104 55.26 5.39 11.00
C SER A 104 55.58 6.84 10.58
N TYR A 105 54.55 7.60 10.21
CA TYR A 105 54.41 9.05 10.47
C TYR A 105 52.92 9.33 10.73
N SER A 106 52.50 9.51 11.99
CA SER A 106 52.37 10.82 12.67
C SER A 106 51.47 11.82 11.94
N SER A 107 50.27 12.02 12.49
CA SER A 107 49.71 13.33 12.80
C SER A 107 49.62 14.35 11.66
N HIS A 108 48.62 14.22 10.80
CA HIS A 108 47.89 15.31 10.13
C HIS A 108 46.66 14.59 9.55
N GLU A 109 45.43 14.79 10.06
CA GLU A 109 44.60 15.87 9.57
C GLU A 109 43.40 16.03 10.53
N LYS A 110 43.61 16.76 11.64
CA LYS A 110 42.53 17.32 12.47
C LYS A 110 41.90 18.56 11.80
N GLU A 111 41.84 18.59 10.48
CA GLU A 111 41.33 19.71 9.67
C GLU A 111 40.10 19.34 8.83
N THR A 112 39.48 18.19 9.10
CA THR A 112 38.23 17.76 8.42
C THR A 112 37.03 17.64 9.36
N ILE A 113 37.20 17.95 10.64
CA ILE A 113 36.15 17.78 11.65
C ILE A 113 35.20 19.00 11.71
N ALA A 114 35.63 20.18 11.26
CA ALA A 114 34.79 21.38 11.27
C ALA A 114 33.74 21.37 10.13
N ILE A 115 34.15 21.05 8.89
CA ILE A 115 33.26 21.09 7.71
C ILE A 115 32.29 19.88 7.68
N LYS A 116 32.69 18.73 8.26
CA LYS A 116 31.82 17.55 8.36
C LYS A 116 30.77 17.67 9.46
N ASN A 117 31.00 18.52 10.47
CA ASN A 117 30.07 18.72 11.58
C ASN A 117 28.79 19.45 11.15
N GLU A 118 28.91 20.50 10.32
CA GLU A 118 27.77 21.26 9.81
C GLU A 118 26.89 20.43 8.86
N ASN A 119 27.51 19.67 7.95
CA ASN A 119 26.78 18.74 7.07
C ASN A 119 26.09 17.63 7.87
N SER A 120 26.69 17.17 8.98
CA SER A 120 26.09 16.20 9.90
C SER A 120 24.96 16.81 10.75
N ALA A 121 25.08 18.09 11.13
CA ALA A 121 24.06 18.79 11.91
C ALA A 121 22.85 19.11 11.03
N LEU A 122 23.07 19.57 9.79
CA LEU A 122 22.01 19.79 8.80
C LEU A 122 21.24 18.50 8.53
N THR A 123 21.94 17.40 8.22
CA THR A 123 21.29 16.09 8.02
C THR A 123 20.57 15.59 9.26
N LYS A 124 21.18 15.69 10.46
CA LYS A 124 20.50 15.33 11.72
C LYS A 124 19.23 16.15 11.94
N ASN A 125 19.25 17.45 11.67
CA ASN A 125 18.06 18.30 11.82
C ASN A 125 16.96 17.94 10.82
N THR A 126 17.31 17.61 9.56
CA THR A 126 16.35 17.09 8.57
C THR A 126 15.74 15.77 9.02
N PHE A 127 16.56 14.81 9.45
CA PHE A 127 16.05 13.52 9.96
C PHE A 127 15.20 13.68 11.22
N LEU A 128 15.57 14.58 12.14
CA LEU A 128 14.77 14.87 13.32
C LEU A 128 13.42 15.49 12.95
N MET A 129 13.38 16.37 11.96
CA MET A 129 12.15 16.95 11.44
C MET A 129 11.28 15.87 10.78
N GLU A 130 11.86 15.00 9.96
CA GLU A 130 11.15 13.85 9.37
C GLU A 130 10.59 12.91 10.44
N ILE A 131 11.40 12.52 11.44
CA ILE A 131 10.96 11.67 12.56
C ILE A 131 9.82 12.35 13.33
N LYS A 132 9.89 13.67 13.55
CA LYS A 132 8.82 14.42 14.20
C LYS A 132 7.54 14.38 13.37
N THR A 133 7.63 14.65 12.06
CA THR A 133 6.46 14.59 11.16
C THR A 133 5.86 13.19 11.07
N MET A 134 6.69 12.14 11.11
CA MET A 134 6.22 10.76 11.12
C MET A 134 5.51 10.42 12.42
N ARG A 135 6.03 10.86 13.57
CA ARG A 135 5.37 10.68 14.87
C ARG A 135 4.02 11.38 14.92
N GLU A 136 3.93 12.60 14.40
CA GLU A 136 2.65 13.34 14.30
C GLU A 136 1.65 12.61 13.41
N LYS A 137 2.10 12.08 12.26
CA LYS A 137 1.24 11.25 11.39
C LYS A 137 0.77 9.98 12.07
N ILE A 138 1.66 9.29 12.80
CA ILE A 138 1.30 8.07 13.55
C ILE A 138 0.25 8.39 14.62
N ALA A 139 0.44 9.46 15.40
CA ALA A 139 -0.52 9.89 16.40
C ALA A 139 -1.88 10.25 15.76
N TYR A 140 -1.86 10.94 14.60
CA TYR A 140 -3.06 11.25 13.83
C TYR A 140 -3.81 9.99 13.40
N TYR A 141 -3.11 8.99 12.86
CA TYR A 141 -3.74 7.72 12.47
C TYR A 141 -4.24 6.90 13.65
N GLN A 142 -3.51 6.91 14.78
CA GLN A 142 -3.95 6.25 16.01
C GLN A 142 -5.26 6.86 16.54
N GLN A 143 -5.35 8.19 16.55
CA GLN A 143 -6.57 8.89 16.94
C GLN A 143 -7.72 8.60 15.96
N LEU A 144 -7.42 8.54 14.66
CA LEU A 144 -8.40 8.18 13.63
C LEU A 144 -8.95 6.76 13.84
N LEU A 145 -8.09 5.80 14.19
CA LEU A 145 -8.49 4.42 14.48
C LEU A 145 -9.34 4.32 15.75
N GLN A 146 -9.09 5.17 16.75
CA GLN A 146 -9.87 5.22 17.98
C GLN A 146 -11.29 5.80 17.74
N GLU A 147 -11.42 6.79 16.86
CA GLU A 147 -12.72 7.36 16.44
C GLU A 147 -13.60 6.31 15.72
N ILE A 148 -13.00 5.51 14.83
CA ILE A 148 -13.68 4.40 14.12
C ILE A 148 -14.24 3.36 15.10
N GLN A 149 -13.61 3.19 16.26
CA GLN A 149 -14.02 2.20 17.25
C GLN A 149 -15.24 2.64 18.07
N ILE A 150 -15.59 3.93 18.04
CA ILE A 150 -16.67 4.53 18.84
C ILE A 150 -17.93 4.80 17.99
N ASP A 151 -17.78 5.12 16.70
CA ASP A 151 -18.90 5.52 15.84
C ASP A 151 -19.17 4.53 14.69
N ASN A 152 -20.35 3.88 14.73
CA ASN A 152 -20.85 2.92 13.73
C ASN A 152 -21.56 3.62 12.54
N ASP A 153 -21.36 4.93 12.32
CA ASP A 153 -21.97 5.63 11.19
C ASP A 153 -21.27 5.27 9.86
N ALA A 154 -22.01 4.56 9.00
CA ALA A 154 -21.57 4.16 7.65
C ALA A 154 -21.15 5.36 6.78
N THR A 155 -21.66 6.56 7.08
CA THR A 155 -21.30 7.80 6.39
C THR A 155 -19.91 8.30 6.78
N CYS A 156 -19.43 8.05 8.00
CA CYS A 156 -18.05 8.37 8.36
C CYS A 156 -17.06 7.42 7.68
N HIS A 157 -17.43 6.14 7.61
CA HIS A 157 -16.55 5.08 7.10
C HIS A 157 -16.24 5.21 5.60
N HIS A 158 -17.20 5.63 4.76
CA HIS A 158 -16.93 5.85 3.32
C HIS A 158 -15.97 7.03 3.10
N LYS A 159 -16.16 8.14 3.83
CA LYS A 159 -15.28 9.32 3.75
C LYS A 159 -13.85 9.00 4.17
N LEU A 160 -13.70 8.13 5.16
CA LEU A 160 -12.41 7.63 5.59
C LEU A 160 -11.75 6.72 4.56
N LEU A 161 -12.52 5.78 3.98
CA LEU A 161 -12.02 4.91 2.90
C LEU A 161 -11.57 5.72 1.68
N ASP A 162 -12.31 6.78 1.32
CA ASP A 162 -11.91 7.69 0.26
C ASP A 162 -10.61 8.43 0.60
N LYS A 163 -10.44 8.87 1.85
CA LYS A 163 -9.21 9.52 2.31
C LYS A 163 -8.01 8.56 2.29
N LEU A 164 -8.18 7.32 2.77
CA LEU A 164 -7.15 6.28 2.69
C LEU A 164 -6.81 5.92 1.24
N ARG A 165 -7.83 5.87 0.38
CA ARG A 165 -7.65 5.63 -1.04
C ARG A 165 -6.84 6.75 -1.71
N GLU A 166 -7.04 8.00 -1.31
CA GLU A 166 -6.24 9.13 -1.81
C GLU A 166 -4.79 9.11 -1.29
N GLU A 167 -4.57 8.82 -0.01
CA GLU A 167 -3.22 8.70 0.56
C GLU A 167 -2.44 7.54 -0.09
N THR A 168 -3.08 6.38 -0.29
CA THR A 168 -2.46 5.24 -0.97
C THR A 168 -2.13 5.53 -2.43
N LYS A 169 -2.98 6.26 -3.16
CA LYS A 169 -2.66 6.76 -4.50
C LYS A 169 -1.45 7.69 -4.48
N GLU A 170 -1.35 8.59 -3.52
CA GLU A 170 -0.24 9.54 -3.43
C GLU A 170 1.09 8.84 -3.09
N LEU A 171 1.06 7.86 -2.19
CA LEU A 171 2.21 7.02 -1.87
C LEU A 171 2.65 6.15 -3.05
N ALA A 172 1.70 5.48 -3.70
CA ALA A 172 1.96 4.68 -4.89
C ALA A 172 2.55 5.54 -6.02
N ALA A 173 2.03 6.76 -6.20
CA ALA A 173 2.56 7.70 -7.19
C ALA A 173 4.00 8.11 -6.87
N THR A 174 4.30 8.37 -5.60
CA THR A 174 5.64 8.77 -5.16
C THR A 174 6.64 7.63 -5.34
N LEU A 175 6.27 6.41 -4.96
CA LEU A 175 7.10 5.22 -5.13
C LEU A 175 7.33 4.90 -6.60
N ALA A 176 6.26 4.88 -7.42
CA ALA A 176 6.37 4.65 -8.85
C ALA A 176 7.20 5.73 -9.56
N ALA A 177 7.11 6.99 -9.14
CA ALA A 177 7.97 8.05 -9.65
C ALA A 177 9.45 7.82 -9.32
N GLN A 178 9.74 7.34 -8.10
CA GLN A 178 11.11 7.03 -7.69
C GLN A 178 11.68 5.83 -8.47
N ILE A 179 10.87 4.79 -8.69
CA ILE A 179 11.26 3.63 -9.49
C ILE A 179 11.49 4.04 -10.95
N ALA A 180 10.57 4.82 -11.54
CA ALA A 180 10.70 5.30 -12.92
C ALA A 180 11.95 6.17 -13.15
N LEU A 181 12.38 6.94 -12.14
CA LEU A 181 13.63 7.70 -12.19
C LEU A 181 14.87 6.83 -12.11
N GLN A 182 14.76 5.63 -11.55
CA GLN A 182 15.86 4.70 -11.35
C GLN A 182 15.96 3.64 -12.47
N GLU A 183 14.88 3.44 -13.23
CA GLU A 183 14.83 2.56 -14.40
C GLU A 183 15.26 3.27 -15.70
N ARG A 184 15.66 2.48 -16.73
CA ARG A 184 15.95 3.04 -18.07
C ARG A 184 14.68 3.54 -18.74
N GLU A 185 14.84 4.42 -19.74
CA GLU A 185 13.72 5.07 -20.46
C GLU A 185 12.72 4.06 -21.05
N ASP A 186 13.16 2.84 -21.36
CA ASP A 186 12.35 1.74 -21.92
C ASP A 186 11.48 0.98 -20.89
N SER A 187 11.39 1.45 -19.64
CA SER A 187 10.60 0.78 -18.61
C SER A 187 9.10 0.76 -18.93
N PRO A 188 8.38 -0.35 -18.61
CA PRO A 188 6.92 -0.41 -18.65
C PRO A 188 6.24 0.74 -17.91
N ILE A 189 6.82 1.26 -16.84
CA ILE A 189 6.25 2.36 -16.06
C ILE A 189 6.26 3.65 -16.89
N ASN A 190 7.37 3.95 -17.58
CA ASN A 190 7.46 5.14 -18.43
C ASN A 190 6.51 5.05 -19.64
N THR A 191 6.35 3.87 -20.23
CA THR A 191 5.40 3.66 -21.35
C THR A 191 3.94 3.79 -20.91
N LEU A 192 3.56 3.23 -19.76
CA LEU A 192 2.21 3.38 -19.17
C LEU A 192 1.91 4.84 -18.85
N ILE A 193 2.90 5.53 -18.31
CA ILE A 193 2.84 6.95 -18.05
C ILE A 193 2.62 7.74 -19.35
N GLN A 194 3.31 7.45 -20.44
CA GLN A 194 3.15 8.19 -21.70
C GLN A 194 1.79 7.95 -22.37
N ASN A 195 1.25 6.74 -22.25
CA ASN A 195 0.01 6.33 -22.91
C ASN A 195 -1.28 6.76 -22.18
N SER A 196 -1.21 7.16 -20.90
CA SER A 196 -2.42 7.52 -20.15
C SER A 196 -2.91 8.95 -20.47
N LYS A 197 -4.19 9.07 -20.84
CA LYS A 197 -4.86 10.35 -21.21
C LYS A 197 -5.67 11.01 -20.09
N SER A 198 -5.90 10.32 -18.98
CA SER A 198 -6.77 10.82 -17.89
C SER A 198 -6.02 11.77 -16.95
N LYS A 199 -6.61 12.93 -16.63
CA LYS A 199 -6.01 13.96 -15.77
C LYS A 199 -5.95 13.55 -14.29
N ASP A 200 -6.90 12.74 -13.82
CA ASP A 200 -7.02 12.35 -12.41
C ASP A 200 -6.49 10.94 -12.10
N ASP A 201 -5.88 10.31 -13.11
CA ASP A 201 -5.32 8.97 -12.98
C ASP A 201 -3.92 8.98 -12.33
N LEU A 202 -3.55 7.84 -11.73
CA LEU A 202 -2.29 7.65 -11.01
C LEU A 202 -1.08 8.02 -11.87
N ALA A 203 -1.09 7.66 -13.16
CA ALA A 203 -0.05 8.00 -14.13
C ALA A 203 0.17 9.53 -14.29
N SER A 204 -0.88 10.35 -14.16
CA SER A 204 -0.75 11.82 -14.19
C SER A 204 -0.06 12.37 -12.94
N ARG A 205 -0.36 11.80 -11.78
CA ARG A 205 0.35 12.15 -10.54
C ARG A 205 1.82 11.73 -10.59
N ILE A 206 2.10 10.54 -11.10
CA ILE A 206 3.47 10.06 -11.30
C ILE A 206 4.25 11.00 -12.23
N ARG A 207 3.68 11.40 -13.39
CA ARG A 207 4.28 12.42 -14.28
C ARG A 207 4.62 13.70 -13.54
N LYS A 208 3.65 14.26 -12.81
CA LYS A 208 3.85 15.50 -12.05
C LYS A 208 5.01 15.37 -11.06
N LYS A 209 5.11 14.26 -10.34
CA LYS A 209 6.20 13.96 -9.38
C LYS A 209 7.55 13.81 -10.07
N ILE A 210 7.62 13.06 -11.19
CA ILE A 210 8.85 12.90 -11.99
C ILE A 210 9.30 14.26 -12.53
N THR A 211 8.40 15.05 -13.12
CA THR A 211 8.73 16.38 -13.63
C THR A 211 9.21 17.29 -12.51
N SER A 212 8.51 17.36 -11.36
CA SER A 212 8.97 18.18 -10.23
C SER A 212 10.34 17.75 -9.70
N LYS A 213 10.63 16.45 -9.70
CA LYS A 213 11.90 15.89 -9.22
C LYS A 213 13.01 16.01 -10.27
N LYS A 214 12.67 16.12 -11.57
CA LYS A 214 13.57 16.45 -12.70
C LYS A 214 13.82 17.95 -12.85
N THR A 215 12.94 18.81 -12.35
CA THR A 215 13.19 20.25 -12.22
C THR A 215 14.10 20.59 -11.03
N HIS A 216 14.16 19.71 -10.02
CA HIS A 216 14.99 19.88 -8.83
C HIS A 216 16.38 19.17 -8.75
N PRO A 217 16.95 18.45 -9.75
CA PRO A 217 18.23 17.77 -9.60
C PRO A 217 19.40 18.41 -10.37
N LEU A 218 19.28 19.63 -10.92
CA LEU A 218 20.37 20.22 -11.74
C LEU A 218 20.51 21.74 -11.56
N HIS A 219 20.84 22.20 -10.35
CA HIS A 219 21.52 23.50 -10.19
C HIS A 219 22.62 23.46 -9.13
N GLU A 220 23.39 22.38 -9.10
CA GLU A 220 24.73 22.40 -8.50
C GLU A 220 25.59 21.39 -9.26
N LEU A 221 26.82 21.78 -9.57
CA LEU A 221 27.83 21.08 -10.38
C LEU A 221 27.77 21.31 -11.90
N SER A 222 27.85 22.58 -12.29
CA SER A 222 28.56 22.97 -13.51
C SER A 222 29.63 24.01 -13.16
N PHE A 223 30.69 23.57 -12.47
CA PHE A 223 31.99 24.23 -12.61
C PHE A 223 32.62 23.68 -13.89
N LYS A 224 32.50 24.48 -14.94
CA LYS A 224 33.17 24.28 -16.21
C LYS A 224 34.64 24.70 -16.02
N ASN A 225 35.52 23.71 -16.04
CA ASN A 225 36.94 23.92 -16.32
C ASN A 225 37.06 24.22 -17.82
N ASP A 226 37.49 25.43 -18.15
CA ASP A 226 38.37 25.78 -19.27
C ASP A 226 39.17 27.03 -18.84
#